data_AF-A0A2H6NGY3-F1
#
_entry.id   AF-A0A2H6NGY3-F1
#
_cell.length_a   1.000
_cell.length_b   1.000
_cell.length_c   1.000
_cell.angle_alpha   90.00
_cell.angle_beta   90.00
_cell.angle_gamma   90.00
#
_symmetry.space_group_name_H-M   'P 1'
#
loop_
_entity.id
_entity.type
_entity.pdbx_description
1 polymer ?
#
loop_
_entity_poly.entity_id
_entity_poly.type
_entity_poly.pdbx_seq_one_letter_code
_entity_poly.pdbx_strand_id
1 'polypeptide(L)'
;ILSNRLIPIMQQIIHTDQTGFIQGRQMKENVRQIVNTLEYLGKNSQISAVLMFLDAEKAFDRLNWQFLEKILQKMQMGKHFTQSIKAIYKEQTAQIVINGNLTEAFPIGKGTRQGCPLSPLLFILTLELLLNKIRKTEEMKGVKVRHHDYRVRAFADDVVVTLTQPLQSTKVLMEIIEDYGKVSGFKVN
;
A
#
# COMPACT_ATOMS: atom_id res chain seq x y z
N ILE A 1 -18.12 9.34 8.87
CA ILE A 1 -19.20 8.60 8.16
C ILE A 1 -18.63 7.68 7.09
N LEU A 2 -18.02 8.20 6.01
CA LEU A 2 -17.51 7.36 4.90
C LEU A 2 -16.45 6.35 5.34
N SER A 3 -15.52 6.76 6.21
CA SER A 3 -14.52 5.86 6.83
C SER A 3 -15.19 4.67 7.52
N ASN A 4 -16.18 4.92 8.38
CA ASN A 4 -16.90 3.87 9.12
C ASN A 4 -17.64 2.91 8.18
N ARG A 5 -18.09 3.37 7.01
CA ARG A 5 -18.71 2.52 5.99
C ARG A 5 -17.68 1.70 5.20
N LEU A 6 -16.45 2.21 5.06
CA LEU A 6 -15.36 1.55 4.34
C LEU A 6 -14.66 0.48 5.20
N ILE A 7 -14.53 0.69 6.52
CA ILE A 7 -13.81 -0.21 7.44
C ILE A 7 -14.26 -1.69 7.32
N PRO A 8 -15.57 -2.03 7.36
CA PRO A 8 -16.01 -3.43 7.23
C PRO A 8 -15.62 -4.06 5.89
N ILE A 9 -15.61 -3.26 4.82
CA ILE A 9 -15.21 -3.71 3.48
C ILE A 9 -13.71 -3.97 3.46
N MET A 10 -12.92 -3.08 4.06
CA MET A 10 -11.47 -3.24 4.19
C MET A 10 -11.09 -4.55 4.87
N GLN A 11 -11.82 -4.94 5.93
CA GLN A 11 -11.56 -6.22 6.63
C GLN A 11 -11.76 -7.45 5.74
N GLN A 12 -12.64 -7.37 4.74
CA GLN A 12 -12.94 -8.47 3.83
C GLN A 12 -11.95 -8.57 2.65
N ILE A 13 -11.51 -7.43 2.13
CA ILE A 13 -10.74 -7.38 0.88
C ILE A 13 -9.23 -7.25 1.08
N ILE A 14 -8.80 -6.65 2.20
CA ILE A 14 -7.38 -6.43 2.44
C ILE A 14 -6.78 -7.71 3.01
N HIS A 15 -5.78 -8.25 2.33
CA HIS A 15 -5.08 -9.45 2.76
C HIS A 15 -4.45 -9.28 4.16
N THR A 16 -4.29 -10.39 4.89
CA THR A 16 -3.89 -10.41 6.31
C THR A 16 -2.44 -9.97 6.57
N ASP A 17 -1.63 -9.87 5.53
CA ASP A 17 -0.25 -9.39 5.59
C ASP A 17 -0.13 -7.86 5.68
N GLN A 18 -1.22 -7.13 5.40
CA GLN A 18 -1.36 -5.70 5.69
C GLN A 18 -2.08 -5.53 7.03
N THR A 19 -1.37 -5.00 8.03
CA THR A 19 -1.89 -4.85 9.40
C THR A 19 -2.12 -3.40 9.81
N GLY A 20 -1.65 -2.42 9.03
CA GLY A 20 -1.84 -1.01 9.35
C GLY A 20 -3.28 -0.54 9.09
N PHE A 21 -3.82 0.26 10.00
CA PHE A 21 -5.17 0.86 9.94
C PHE A 21 -6.34 -0.13 9.71
N ILE A 22 -6.12 -1.44 9.85
CA ILE A 22 -7.18 -2.45 9.82
C ILE A 22 -7.50 -2.86 11.25
N GLN A 23 -8.77 -2.66 11.66
CA GLN A 23 -9.22 -2.99 13.01
C GLN A 23 -9.00 -4.49 13.30
N GLY A 24 -8.41 -4.76 14.47
CA GLY A 24 -8.12 -6.11 14.96
C GLY A 24 -6.76 -6.67 14.55
N ARG A 25 -6.00 -5.96 13.69
CA ARG A 25 -4.65 -6.38 13.27
C ARG A 25 -3.59 -5.57 14.02
N GLN A 26 -2.46 -6.21 14.34
CA GLN A 26 -1.43 -5.59 15.17
C GLN A 26 -0.05 -5.68 14.52
N MET A 27 0.71 -4.58 14.58
CA MET A 27 2.07 -4.51 14.02
C MET A 27 3.00 -5.60 14.58
N LYS A 28 2.82 -5.99 15.85
CA LYS A 28 3.60 -7.05 16.50
C LYS A 28 3.55 -8.38 15.75
N GLU A 29 2.46 -8.65 15.02
CA GLU A 29 2.31 -9.85 14.20
C GLU A 29 3.24 -9.80 12.98
N ASN A 30 3.41 -8.64 12.35
CA ASN A 30 4.38 -8.43 11.28
C ASN A 30 5.80 -8.67 11.79
N VAL A 31 6.17 -8.02 12.90
CA VAL A 31 7.50 -8.14 13.50
C VAL A 31 7.81 -9.59 13.86
N ARG A 32 6.86 -10.28 14.53
CA ARG A 32 7.06 -11.68 14.92
C ARG A 32 7.24 -12.58 13.69
N GLN A 33 6.48 -12.37 12.62
CA GLN A 33 6.65 -13.18 11.43
C GLN A 33 8.00 -12.93 10.74
N ILE A 34 8.45 -11.67 10.64
CA ILE A 34 9.77 -11.34 10.08
C ILE A 34 10.88 -12.04 10.88
N VAL A 35 10.84 -11.94 12.21
CA VAL A 35 11.80 -12.61 13.11
C VAL A 35 11.78 -14.13 12.89
N ASN A 36 10.60 -14.75 12.84
CA ASN A 36 10.48 -16.19 12.59
C ASN A 36 11.06 -16.60 11.22
N THR A 37 10.85 -15.79 10.18
CA THR A 37 11.40 -16.04 8.84
C THR A 37 12.93 -15.94 8.85
N LEU A 38 13.50 -14.95 9.55
CA LEU A 38 14.94 -14.82 9.70
C LEU A 38 15.56 -15.97 10.50
N GLU A 39 14.95 -16.38 11.61
CA GLU A 39 15.36 -17.55 12.38
C GLU A 39 15.33 -18.84 11.52
N TYR A 40 14.30 -18.99 10.69
CA TYR A 40 14.18 -20.12 9.76
C TYR A 40 15.30 -20.12 8.72
N LEU A 41 15.60 -18.97 8.11
CA LEU A 41 16.68 -18.82 7.14
C LEU A 41 18.05 -19.07 7.79
N GLY A 42 18.27 -18.62 9.03
CA GLY A 42 19.50 -18.87 9.78
C GLY A 42 19.74 -20.37 10.03
N LYS A 43 18.68 -21.16 10.20
CA LYS A 43 18.76 -22.63 10.31
C LYS A 43 18.87 -23.34 8.96
N ASN A 44 18.64 -22.65 7.85
CA ASN A 44 18.58 -23.20 6.50
C ASN A 44 19.47 -22.37 5.55
N SER A 45 20.77 -22.32 5.84
CA SER A 45 21.75 -21.49 5.12
C SER A 45 21.88 -21.79 3.62
N GLN A 46 21.36 -22.93 3.15
CA GLN A 46 21.25 -23.27 1.73
C GLN A 46 20.22 -22.42 0.98
N ILE A 47 19.27 -21.79 1.69
CA ILE A 47 18.24 -20.95 1.10
C ILE A 47 18.81 -19.54 0.92
N SER A 48 19.16 -19.19 -0.32
CA SER A 48 19.50 -17.81 -0.67
C SER A 48 18.23 -16.94 -0.68
N ALA A 49 18.18 -15.97 0.21
CA ALA A 49 17.06 -15.06 0.37
C ALA A 49 17.52 -13.61 0.60
N VAL A 50 16.63 -12.66 0.31
CA VAL A 50 16.80 -11.23 0.55
C VAL A 50 15.57 -10.69 1.28
N LEU A 51 15.80 -9.80 2.23
CA LEU A 51 14.78 -9.03 2.92
C LEU A 51 14.91 -7.57 2.48
N MET A 52 13.85 -7.01 1.90
CA MET A 52 13.81 -5.65 1.39
C MET A 52 12.75 -4.84 2.14
N PHE A 53 13.17 -3.70 2.67
CA PHE A 53 12.30 -2.71 3.28
C PHE A 53 12.05 -1.63 2.23
N LEU A 54 10.80 -1.49 1.82
CA LEU A 54 10.35 -0.53 0.83
C LEU A 54 9.64 0.59 1.56
N ASP A 55 10.21 1.79 1.45
CA ASP A 55 9.64 3.02 2.01
C ASP A 55 8.92 3.79 0.89
N ALA A 56 7.64 4.07 1.09
CA ALA A 56 6.82 4.74 0.09
C ALA A 56 7.04 6.26 0.14
N GLU A 57 7.61 6.82 -0.92
CA GLU A 57 7.87 8.26 -1.00
C GLU A 57 6.54 9.03 -0.94
N LYS A 58 6.33 9.81 0.12
CA LYS A 58 5.17 10.70 0.26
C LYS A 58 3.85 9.99 -0.09
N ALA A 59 3.64 8.81 0.49
CA ALA A 59 2.54 7.89 0.23
C ALA A 59 1.18 8.57 0.01
N PHE A 60 0.81 9.47 0.92
CA PHE A 60 -0.46 10.20 0.85
C PHE A 60 -0.51 11.24 -0.25
N ASP A 61 0.59 11.93 -0.54
CA ASP A 61 0.63 13.05 -1.49
C ASP A 61 0.73 12.57 -2.95
N ARG A 62 1.18 11.32 -3.16
CA ARG A 62 1.41 10.76 -4.50
C ARG A 62 0.20 10.05 -5.10
N LEU A 63 -0.81 9.73 -4.31
CA LEU A 63 -1.97 8.95 -4.75
C LEU A 63 -2.67 9.59 -5.95
N ASN A 64 -2.72 8.88 -7.08
CA ASN A 64 -3.40 9.33 -8.29
C ASN A 64 -4.93 9.17 -8.19
N TRP A 65 -5.68 10.25 -8.37
CA TRP A 65 -7.14 10.24 -8.24
C TRP A 65 -7.87 9.47 -9.34
N GLN A 66 -7.37 9.49 -10.57
CA GLN A 66 -7.96 8.71 -11.67
C GLN A 66 -7.79 7.22 -11.41
N PHE A 67 -6.64 6.82 -10.87
CA PHE A 67 -6.38 5.45 -10.46
C PHE A 67 -7.33 5.01 -9.33
N LEU A 68 -7.47 5.82 -8.28
CA LEU A 68 -8.40 5.56 -7.19
C LEU A 68 -9.86 5.46 -7.70
N GLU A 69 -10.29 6.36 -8.59
CA GLU A 69 -11.65 6.33 -9.15
C GLU A 69 -11.90 5.01 -9.90
N LYS A 70 -10.94 4.52 -10.70
CA LYS A 70 -11.03 3.22 -11.37
C LYS A 70 -11.13 2.05 -10.38
N ILE A 71 -10.39 2.09 -9.27
CA ILE A 71 -10.48 1.06 -8.22
C ILE A 71 -11.87 1.04 -7.60
N LEU A 72 -12.39 2.21 -7.17
CA LEU A 72 -13.71 2.31 -6.55
C LEU A 72 -14.83 1.86 -7.50
N GLN A 73 -14.70 2.13 -8.80
CA GLN A 73 -15.60 1.63 -9.82
C GLN A 73 -15.53 0.10 -9.96
N LYS A 74 -14.31 -0.46 -10.02
CA LYS A 74 -14.11 -1.92 -10.17
C LYS A 74 -14.64 -2.70 -8.97
N MET A 75 -14.55 -2.11 -7.77
CA MET A 75 -15.10 -2.65 -6.54
C MET A 75 -16.62 -2.49 -6.41
N GLN A 76 -17.27 -1.78 -7.33
CA GLN A 76 -18.72 -1.55 -7.33
C GLN A 76 -19.22 -0.90 -6.03
N MET A 77 -18.47 0.05 -5.47
CA MET A 77 -18.75 0.73 -4.18
C MET A 77 -20.06 1.55 -4.15
N GLY A 78 -20.84 1.54 -5.24
CA GLY A 78 -22.06 2.32 -5.40
C GLY A 78 -21.80 3.77 -5.79
N LYS A 79 -22.68 4.32 -6.64
CA LYS A 79 -22.52 5.67 -7.20
C LYS A 79 -22.41 6.75 -6.13
N HIS A 80 -23.26 6.70 -5.10
CA HIS A 80 -23.27 7.70 -4.03
C HIS A 80 -21.98 7.73 -3.22
N PHE A 81 -21.41 6.57 -2.89
CA PHE A 81 -20.13 6.50 -2.17
C PHE A 81 -19.02 7.09 -3.02
N THR A 82 -18.88 6.63 -4.27
CA THR A 82 -17.84 7.12 -5.19
C THR A 82 -17.97 8.63 -5.45
N GLN A 83 -19.19 9.15 -5.62
CA GLN A 83 -19.43 10.60 -5.75
C GLN A 83 -19.05 11.36 -4.48
N SER A 84 -19.29 10.81 -3.29
CA SER A 84 -18.89 11.42 -2.03
C SER A 84 -17.37 11.50 -1.89
N ILE A 85 -16.64 10.43 -2.27
CA ILE A 85 -15.17 10.45 -2.33
C ILE A 85 -14.70 11.53 -3.32
N LYS A 86 -15.31 11.57 -4.51
CA LYS A 86 -14.97 12.55 -5.55
C LYS A 86 -15.18 13.99 -5.08
N ALA A 87 -16.28 14.27 -4.38
CA ALA A 87 -16.55 15.60 -3.82
C ALA A 87 -15.51 16.01 -2.76
N ILE A 88 -14.95 15.05 -2.00
CA ILE A 88 -13.91 15.34 -1.01
C ILE A 88 -12.58 15.67 -1.69
N TYR A 89 -12.20 14.94 -2.74
CA TYR A 89 -10.84 14.98 -3.30
C TYR A 89 -10.68 15.73 -4.63
N LYS A 90 -11.67 15.77 -5.52
CA LYS A 90 -11.45 16.25 -6.91
C LYS A 90 -11.25 17.77 -7.03
N GLU A 91 -11.87 18.57 -6.18
CA GLU A 91 -11.87 20.05 -6.29
C GLU A 91 -11.11 20.70 -5.14
N GLN A 92 -10.02 20.07 -4.72
CA GLN A 92 -9.20 20.60 -3.64
C GLN A 92 -8.29 21.73 -4.17
N THR A 93 -8.22 22.81 -3.41
CA THR A 93 -7.24 23.87 -3.57
C THR A 93 -6.38 23.98 -2.32
N ALA A 94 -5.17 24.53 -2.48
CA ALA A 94 -4.27 24.84 -1.38
C ALA A 94 -3.81 26.31 -1.49
N GLN A 95 -3.44 26.88 -0.36
CA GLN A 95 -2.73 28.16 -0.25
C GLN A 95 -1.53 27.94 0.67
N ILE A 96 -0.45 28.68 0.42
CA ILE A 96 0.74 28.63 1.25
C ILE A 96 0.75 29.89 2.12
N VAL A 97 1.14 29.75 3.39
CA VAL A 97 1.39 30.88 4.28
C VAL A 97 2.88 31.23 4.22
N ILE A 98 3.19 32.45 3.79
CA ILE A 98 4.56 32.99 3.74
C ILE A 98 4.60 34.26 4.58
N ASN A 99 5.37 34.24 5.67
CA ASN A 99 5.51 35.37 6.60
C ASN A 99 4.15 35.92 7.11
N GLY A 100 3.18 35.04 7.35
CA GLY A 100 1.84 35.41 7.79
C GLY A 100 0.86 35.80 6.68
N ASN A 101 1.31 35.89 5.43
CA ASN A 101 0.46 36.20 4.27
C ASN A 101 0.10 34.93 3.49
N LEU A 102 -1.16 34.83 3.05
CA LEU A 102 -1.62 33.74 2.19
C LEU A 102 -1.28 34.02 0.72
N THR A 103 -0.81 33.01 0.01
CA THR A 103 -0.69 33.06 -1.46
C THR A 103 -2.06 32.96 -2.12
N GLU A 104 -2.11 33.17 -3.44
CA GLU A 104 -3.25 32.75 -4.25
C GLU A 104 -3.50 31.23 -4.10
N ALA A 105 -4.77 30.85 -4.25
CA ALA A 105 -5.18 29.46 -4.20
C ALA A 105 -4.81 28.75 -5.51
N PHE A 106 -4.23 27.57 -5.41
CA PHE A 106 -3.90 26.71 -6.55
C PHE A 106 -4.55 25.33 -6.40
N PRO A 107 -4.91 24.67 -7.52
CA PRO A 107 -5.54 23.36 -7.48
C PRO A 107 -4.55 22.28 -7.04
N ILE A 108 -5.03 21.35 -6.20
CA ILE A 108 -4.36 20.09 -5.90
C ILE A 108 -4.76 19.09 -6.99
N GLY A 109 -3.80 18.39 -7.58
CA GLY A 109 -4.05 17.42 -8.67
C GLY A 109 -3.93 15.95 -8.27
N LYS A 110 -3.40 15.67 -7.07
CA LYS A 110 -3.16 14.32 -6.55
C LYS A 110 -3.02 14.33 -5.03
N GLY A 111 -3.06 13.14 -4.45
CA GLY A 111 -2.82 12.92 -3.03
C GLY A 111 -4.08 12.97 -2.17
N THR A 112 -3.92 12.79 -0.87
CA THR A 112 -5.03 12.75 0.08
C THR A 112 -4.74 13.70 1.24
N ARG A 113 -5.79 14.20 1.90
CA ARG A 113 -5.65 15.16 3.00
C ARG A 113 -5.04 14.48 4.21
N GLN A 114 -3.95 15.02 4.73
CA GLN A 114 -3.45 14.63 6.04
C GLN A 114 -4.48 14.96 7.13
N GLY A 115 -4.61 14.10 8.13
CA GLY A 115 -5.63 14.23 9.19
C GLY A 115 -7.06 13.83 8.77
N CYS A 116 -7.32 13.52 7.49
CA CYS A 116 -8.60 12.95 7.09
C CYS A 116 -8.64 11.45 7.42
N PRO A 117 -9.66 10.96 8.17
CA PRO A 117 -9.75 9.56 8.58
C PRO A 117 -9.96 8.58 7.42
N LEU A 118 -10.28 9.08 6.23
CA LEU A 118 -10.50 8.30 5.02
C LEU A 118 -9.21 8.10 4.22
N SER A 119 -8.26 9.04 4.28
CA SER A 119 -6.97 8.99 3.57
C SER A 119 -6.18 7.69 3.77
N PRO A 120 -5.94 7.21 5.02
CA PRO A 120 -5.22 5.94 5.23
C PRO A 120 -5.93 4.75 4.61
N LEU A 121 -7.26 4.70 4.68
CA LEU A 121 -8.04 3.61 4.12
C LEU A 121 -7.97 3.59 2.59
N LEU A 122 -8.08 4.76 1.94
CA LEU A 122 -7.97 4.86 0.49
C LEU A 122 -6.55 4.51 0.02
N PHE A 123 -5.53 4.96 0.74
CA PHE A 123 -4.15 4.59 0.41
C PHE A 123 -3.92 3.08 0.50
N ILE A 124 -4.28 2.45 1.61
CA ILE A 124 -4.16 0.99 1.78
C ILE A 124 -4.95 0.25 0.70
N LEU A 125 -6.13 0.73 0.35
CA LEU A 125 -6.93 0.14 -0.71
C LEU A 125 -6.19 0.14 -2.05
N THR A 126 -5.51 1.24 -2.39
CA THR A 126 -4.68 1.28 -3.60
C THR A 126 -3.47 0.36 -3.48
N LEU A 127 -2.75 0.41 -2.36
CA LEU A 127 -1.55 -0.38 -2.11
C LEU A 127 -1.83 -1.89 -2.19
N GLU A 128 -3.00 -2.33 -1.76
CA GLU A 128 -3.42 -3.73 -1.83
C GLU A 128 -3.39 -4.31 -3.26
N LEU A 129 -3.53 -3.48 -4.31
CA LEU A 129 -3.34 -3.94 -5.69
C LEU A 129 -1.89 -4.31 -5.97
N LEU A 130 -0.93 -3.51 -5.50
CA LEU A 130 0.50 -3.82 -5.58
C LEU A 130 0.83 -5.08 -4.79
N LEU A 131 0.37 -5.17 -3.53
CA LEU A 131 0.62 -6.34 -2.69
C LEU A 131 0.00 -7.61 -3.31
N ASN A 132 -1.19 -7.53 -3.91
CA ASN A 132 -1.81 -8.64 -4.62
C ASN A 132 -1.02 -9.04 -5.87
N LYS A 133 -0.46 -8.08 -6.62
CA LYS A 133 0.41 -8.37 -7.75
C LYS A 133 1.66 -9.13 -7.28
N ILE A 134 2.30 -8.66 -6.22
CA ILE A 134 3.45 -9.33 -5.59
C ILE A 134 3.10 -10.76 -5.15
N ARG A 135 1.95 -10.98 -4.52
CA ARG A 135 1.50 -12.32 -4.08
C ARG A 135 1.25 -13.29 -5.23
N LYS A 136 0.73 -12.79 -6.36
CA LYS A 136 0.28 -13.63 -7.49
C LYS A 136 1.34 -13.87 -8.57
N THR A 137 2.43 -13.12 -8.57
CA THR A 137 3.53 -13.32 -9.52
C THR A 137 4.33 -14.58 -9.16
N GLU A 138 4.31 -15.59 -10.04
CA GLU A 138 4.93 -16.91 -9.79
C GLU A 138 6.46 -16.88 -9.96
N GLU A 139 6.96 -16.00 -10.81
CA GLU A 139 8.38 -15.79 -11.11
C GLU A 139 9.14 -15.21 -9.91
N MET A 140 8.40 -14.64 -8.97
CA MET A 140 8.91 -14.18 -7.70
C MET A 140 8.56 -15.24 -6.65
N LYS A 141 9.51 -15.61 -5.80
CA LYS A 141 9.30 -16.64 -4.78
C LYS A 141 9.62 -16.07 -3.42
N GLY A 142 8.75 -16.23 -2.44
CA GLY A 142 9.08 -15.90 -1.05
C GLY A 142 9.75 -17.04 -0.32
N VAL A 143 9.85 -16.88 0.99
CA VAL A 143 10.35 -17.93 1.88
C VAL A 143 9.19 -18.85 2.24
N LYS A 144 9.25 -20.08 1.72
CA LYS A 144 8.28 -21.11 2.06
C LYS A 144 8.64 -21.78 3.38
N VAL A 145 7.71 -21.72 4.33
CA VAL A 145 7.79 -22.47 5.59
C VAL A 145 6.54 -23.33 5.68
N ARG A 146 6.72 -24.65 5.65
CA ARG A 146 5.63 -25.63 5.53
C ARG A 146 4.75 -25.32 4.30
N HIS A 147 3.47 -24.99 4.52
CA HIS A 147 2.50 -24.71 3.47
C HIS A 147 2.28 -23.22 3.20
N HIS A 148 3.02 -22.33 3.86
CA HIS A 148 2.86 -20.89 3.73
C HIS A 148 4.05 -20.27 2.99
N ASP A 149 3.75 -19.34 2.09
CA ASP A 149 4.74 -18.54 1.37
C ASP A 149 4.79 -17.13 1.97
N TYR A 150 5.89 -16.81 2.65
CA TYR A 150 6.10 -15.50 3.27
C TYR A 150 6.85 -14.59 2.31
N ARG A 151 6.08 -13.85 1.52
CA ARG A 151 6.58 -13.00 0.43
C ARG A 151 6.57 -11.52 0.75
N VAL A 152 5.46 -11.04 1.32
CA VAL A 152 5.22 -9.63 1.51
C VAL A 152 4.45 -9.40 2.80
N ARG A 153 4.75 -8.28 3.46
CA ARG A 153 3.99 -7.72 4.57
C ARG A 153 3.93 -6.21 4.44
N ALA A 154 2.91 -5.62 5.01
CA ALA A 154 2.78 -4.17 5.09
C ALA A 154 2.24 -3.72 6.45
N PHE A 155 2.68 -2.55 6.88
CA PHE A 155 2.07 -1.80 7.97
C PHE A 155 1.83 -0.38 7.45
N ALA A 156 0.59 -0.13 7.02
CA ALA A 156 0.25 1.09 6.28
C ALA A 156 1.08 1.19 4.99
N ASP A 157 1.97 2.18 4.90
CA ASP A 157 2.87 2.45 3.78
C ASP A 157 4.23 1.75 3.87
N ASP A 158 4.63 1.27 5.06
CA ASP A 158 5.84 0.45 5.22
C ASP A 158 5.61 -0.94 4.63
N VAL A 159 6.35 -1.30 3.58
CA VAL A 159 6.25 -2.62 2.93
C VAL A 159 7.55 -3.39 3.13
N VAL A 160 7.44 -4.65 3.56
CA VAL A 160 8.57 -5.57 3.69
C VAL A 160 8.36 -6.73 2.74
N VAL A 161 9.34 -6.98 1.88
CA VAL A 161 9.32 -8.10 0.93
C VAL A 161 10.45 -9.06 1.28
N THR A 162 10.13 -10.35 1.44
CA THR A 162 11.12 -11.41 1.66
C THR A 162 11.10 -12.36 0.47
N LEU A 163 12.20 -12.43 -0.28
CA LEU A 163 12.28 -13.19 -1.52
C LEU A 163 13.41 -14.20 -1.50
N THR A 164 13.19 -15.36 -2.08
CA THR A 164 14.24 -16.31 -2.46
C THR A 164 14.67 -16.05 -3.91
N GLN A 165 15.82 -16.60 -4.31
CA GLN A 165 16.42 -16.33 -5.63
C GLN A 165 16.64 -14.81 -5.86
N PRO A 166 17.44 -14.14 -5.01
CA PRO A 166 17.45 -12.68 -4.90
C PRO A 166 17.61 -11.94 -6.24
N LEU A 167 18.53 -12.37 -7.10
CA LEU A 167 18.78 -11.70 -8.38
C LEU A 167 17.56 -11.69 -9.31
N GLN A 168 16.88 -12.83 -9.44
CA GLN A 168 15.70 -12.97 -10.30
C GLN A 168 14.48 -12.30 -9.67
N SER A 169 14.18 -12.64 -8.42
CA SER A 169 12.96 -12.17 -7.74
C SER A 169 12.98 -10.65 -7.51
N THR A 170 14.14 -10.07 -7.18
CA THR A 170 14.27 -8.62 -7.02
C THR A 170 14.09 -7.88 -8.35
N LYS A 171 14.62 -8.41 -9.46
CA LYS A 171 14.40 -7.80 -10.78
C LYS A 171 12.90 -7.72 -11.11
N VAL A 172 12.19 -8.82 -10.94
CA VAL A 172 10.73 -8.89 -11.16
C VAL A 172 9.96 -7.95 -10.21
N LEU A 173 10.38 -7.85 -8.95
CA LEU A 173 9.79 -6.92 -8.00
C LEU A 173 9.93 -5.47 -8.48
N MET A 174 11.11 -5.07 -8.94
CA MET A 174 11.36 -3.71 -9.41
C MET A 174 10.51 -3.38 -10.65
N GLU A 175 10.37 -4.31 -11.60
CA GLU A 175 9.48 -4.16 -12.76
C GLU A 175 8.01 -3.95 -12.33
N ILE A 176 7.52 -4.74 -11.36
CA ILE A 176 6.16 -4.59 -10.82
C ILE A 176 5.97 -3.23 -10.15
N ILE A 177 6.94 -2.78 -9.35
CA ILE A 177 6.86 -1.48 -8.65
C ILE A 177 6.86 -0.34 -9.68
N GLU A 178 7.71 -0.43 -10.71
CA GLU A 178 7.79 0.58 -11.77
C GLU A 178 6.47 0.69 -12.55
N ASP A 179 5.92 -0.45 -12.99
CA ASP A 179 4.65 -0.49 -13.72
C ASP A 179 3.48 -0.03 -12.87
N TYR A 180 3.45 -0.42 -11.60
CA TYR A 180 2.46 0.08 -10.66
C TYR A 180 2.60 1.60 -10.44
N GLY A 181 3.82 2.11 -10.35
CA GLY A 181 4.12 3.53 -10.19
C GLY A 181 3.62 4.39 -11.36
N LYS A 182 3.75 3.89 -12.60
CA LYS A 182 3.26 4.58 -13.82
C LYS A 182 1.77 4.91 -13.78
N VAL A 183 0.96 4.07 -13.13
CA VAL A 183 -0.51 4.24 -13.09
C VAL A 183 -1.02 4.80 -11.77
N SER A 184 -0.39 4.44 -10.65
CA SER A 184 -0.85 4.80 -9.30
C SER A 184 -0.23 6.09 -8.75
N GLY A 185 0.92 6.49 -9.30
CA GLY A 185 1.78 7.53 -8.74
C GLY A 185 2.71 7.05 -7.63
N PHE A 186 2.62 5.78 -7.21
CA PHE A 186 3.48 5.18 -6.19
C PHE A 186 4.96 5.26 -6.57
N LYS A 187 5.80 5.53 -5.58
CA LYS A 187 7.26 5.54 -5.73
C LYS A 187 7.91 5.08 -4.42
N VAL A 188 9.00 4.34 -4.56
CA VAL A 188 9.86 3.96 -3.44
C VAL A 188 10.98 5.01 -3.31
N ASN A 189 11.35 5.35 -2.07
CA ASN A 189 12.46 6.26 -1.75
C ASN A 189 13.83 5.70 -2.15
#